data_AF-A0A410M9V6-F1
#
_entry.id   AF-A0A410M9V6-F1
#
_cell.length_a   1.000
_cell.length_b   1.000
_cell.length_c   1.000
_cell.angle_alpha   90.00
_cell.angle_beta   90.00
_cell.angle_gamma   90.00
#
_symmetry.space_group_name_H-M   'P 1'
#
loop_
_entity.id
_entity.type
_entity.pdbx_description
1 polymer ?
#
loop_
_entity_poly.entity_id
_entity_poly.type
_entity_poly.pdbx_seq_one_letter_code
_entity_poly.pdbx_strand_id
1 'polypeptide(L)'
;MIACLKIYQNLKEQAELDFNIWPVVTFGLLYPILFGALFALPGLWKRIRQEKAKGFEIGKFLGVGIPSMYVILAPFLYSTQVFSFYLPFTSLLFNQYTGGVMIFSFVFGYLIIDCIRSRDNENIL
;
A
#
# COMPACT_ATOMS: atom_id res chain seq x y z
N MET A 1 4.75 -17.85 -1.88
CA MET A 1 5.60 -17.29 -0.82
C MET A 1 7.09 -17.51 -1.10
N ILE A 2 7.57 -18.76 -1.24
CA ILE A 2 9.00 -19.06 -1.50
C ILE A 2 9.51 -18.43 -2.82
N ALA A 3 8.71 -18.43 -3.88
CA ALA A 3 9.09 -17.82 -5.16
C ALA A 3 9.32 -16.30 -5.07
N CYS A 4 8.46 -15.56 -4.37
CA CYS A 4 8.62 -14.11 -4.19
C CYS A 4 9.84 -13.77 -3.33
N LEU A 5 10.15 -14.60 -2.33
CA LEU A 5 11.35 -14.44 -1.51
C LEU A 5 12.62 -14.62 -2.34
N LYS A 6 12.67 -15.64 -3.22
CA LYS A 6 13.77 -15.83 -4.17
C LYS A 6 13.92 -14.65 -5.13
N ILE A 7 12.81 -14.14 -5.66
CA ILE A 7 12.82 -12.98 -6.56
C ILE A 7 13.37 -11.75 -5.83
N TYR A 8 12.89 -11.47 -4.61
CA TYR A 8 13.37 -10.34 -3.81
C TYR A 8 14.85 -10.45 -3.45
N GLN A 9 15.34 -11.65 -3.10
CA GLN A 9 16.76 -11.86 -2.82
C GLN A 9 17.63 -11.65 -4.06
N ASN A 10 17.20 -12.15 -5.22
CA ASN A 10 17.94 -11.97 -6.47
C ASN A 10 17.96 -10.48 -6.89
N LEU A 11 16.83 -9.77 -6.73
CA LEU A 11 16.77 -8.32 -6.94
C LEU A 11 17.70 -7.56 -5.99
N LYS A 12 17.84 -8.02 -4.73
CA LYS A 12 18.73 -7.41 -3.76
C LYS A 12 20.21 -7.63 -4.13
N GLU A 13 20.54 -8.84 -4.53
CA GLU A 13 21.89 -9.19 -5.00
C GLU A 13 22.26 -8.38 -6.24
N GLN A 14 21.35 -8.26 -7.21
CA GLN A 14 21.54 -7.40 -8.39
C GLN A 14 21.65 -5.91 -8.02
N ALA A 15 20.87 -5.43 -7.06
CA ALA A 15 20.97 -4.04 -6.60
C ALA A 15 22.31 -3.73 -5.91
N GLU A 16 22.90 -4.70 -5.22
CA GLU A 16 24.25 -4.57 -4.64
C GLU A 16 25.34 -4.58 -5.72
N LEU A 17 25.12 -5.28 -6.83
CA LEU A 17 26.04 -5.33 -7.98
C LEU A 17 25.95 -4.09 -8.87
N ASP A 18 24.73 -3.64 -9.19
CA ASP A 18 24.46 -2.53 -10.12
C ASP A 18 24.29 -1.17 -9.42
N PHE A 19 24.43 -1.13 -8.08
CA PHE A 19 24.15 0.03 -7.22
C PHE A 19 22.76 0.67 -7.43
N ASN A 20 21.82 -0.07 -8.03
CA ASN A 20 20.48 0.40 -8.33
C ASN A 20 19.45 -0.26 -7.42
N ILE A 21 19.04 0.46 -6.37
CA ILE A 21 18.08 -0.04 -5.36
C ILE A 21 16.62 0.05 -5.80
N TRP A 22 16.31 0.74 -6.90
CA TRP A 22 14.94 0.98 -7.35
C TRP A 22 14.11 -0.29 -7.59
N PRO A 23 14.65 -1.37 -8.20
CA PRO A 23 13.91 -2.61 -8.41
C PRO A 23 13.48 -3.27 -7.09
N VAL A 24 14.34 -3.25 -6.07
CA VAL A 24 14.08 -3.83 -4.74
C VAL A 24 12.99 -3.05 -4.01
N VAL A 25 13.08 -1.72 -4.03
CA VAL A 25 12.09 -0.83 -3.41
C VAL A 25 10.72 -1.01 -4.07
N THR A 26 10.67 -0.98 -5.40
CA THR A 26 9.43 -1.13 -6.16
C THR A 26 8.77 -2.48 -5.90
N PHE A 27 9.55 -3.57 -5.91
CA PHE A 27 9.03 -4.90 -5.61
C PHE A 27 8.54 -5.01 -4.16
N GLY A 28 9.31 -4.47 -3.21
CA GLY A 28 8.96 -4.47 -1.78
C GLY A 28 7.71 -3.65 -1.45
N LEU A 29 7.38 -2.63 -2.23
CA LEU A 29 6.16 -1.84 -2.09
C LEU A 29 4.96 -2.48 -2.79
N LEU A 30 5.13 -2.91 -4.05
CA LEU A 30 4.03 -3.45 -4.85
C LEU A 30 3.55 -4.81 -4.34
N TYR A 31 4.47 -5.68 -3.92
CA TYR A 31 4.11 -7.03 -3.50
C TYR A 31 3.09 -7.05 -2.35
N PRO A 32 3.30 -6.35 -1.21
CA PRO A 32 2.32 -6.33 -0.13
C PRO A 32 1.00 -5.65 -0.53
N ILE A 33 1.03 -4.60 -1.34
CA ILE A 33 -0.19 -3.92 -1.85
C ILE A 33 -1.04 -4.90 -2.66
N LEU A 34 -0.43 -5.63 -3.60
CA LEU A 34 -1.12 -6.61 -4.42
C LEU A 34 -1.71 -7.74 -3.58
N PHE A 35 -0.98 -8.21 -2.56
CA PHE A 35 -1.48 -9.24 -1.64
C PHE A 35 -2.64 -8.73 -0.78
N GLY A 36 -2.56 -7.51 -0.26
CA GLY A 36 -3.66 -6.88 0.47
C GLY A 36 -4.93 -6.77 -0.38
N ALA A 37 -4.78 -6.30 -1.61
CA ALA A 37 -5.88 -6.20 -2.56
C ALA A 37 -6.49 -7.56 -2.91
N LEU A 38 -5.63 -8.57 -3.15
CA LEU A 38 -6.06 -9.94 -3.44
C LEU A 38 -6.86 -10.57 -2.28
N PHE A 39 -6.48 -10.27 -1.04
CA PHE A 39 -7.21 -10.74 0.15
C PHE A 39 -8.60 -10.10 0.30
N ALA A 40 -8.76 -8.86 -0.13
CA ALA A 40 -10.06 -8.17 -0.11
C ALA A 40 -10.98 -8.57 -1.28
N LEU A 41 -10.39 -9.11 -2.35
CA LEU A 41 -11.06 -9.51 -3.59
C LEU A 41 -12.23 -10.51 -3.42
N PRO A 42 -12.14 -11.59 -2.61
CA PRO A 42 -13.27 -12.47 -2.35
C PRO A 42 -14.46 -11.75 -1.68
N GLY A 43 -14.17 -10.78 -0.80
CA GLY A 43 -15.19 -9.94 -0.17
C GLY A 43 -15.88 -9.03 -1.19
N LEU A 44 -15.10 -8.43 -2.09
CA LEU A 44 -15.63 -7.64 -3.21
C LEU A 44 -16.50 -8.49 -4.14
N TRP A 45 -16.08 -9.71 -4.48
CA TRP A 45 -16.84 -10.58 -5.37
C TRP A 45 -18.23 -10.93 -4.80
N LYS A 46 -18.31 -11.19 -3.50
CA LYS A 46 -19.59 -11.37 -2.80
C LYS A 46 -20.47 -10.13 -2.87
N ARG A 47 -19.90 -8.93 -2.71
CA ARG A 47 -20.62 -7.64 -2.78
C ARG A 47 -21.14 -7.35 -4.18
N ILE A 48 -20.32 -7.61 -5.22
CA ILE A 48 -20.73 -7.47 -6.63
C ILE A 48 -21.91 -8.40 -6.94
N ARG A 49 -21.83 -9.67 -6.52
CA ARG A 49 -22.90 -10.65 -6.73
C ARG A 49 -24.21 -10.27 -6.03
N GLN A 50 -24.15 -9.50 -4.94
CA GLN A 50 -25.30 -9.00 -4.21
C GLN A 50 -25.81 -7.64 -4.71
N GLU A 51 -25.27 -7.12 -5.83
CA GLU A 51 -25.48 -5.75 -6.33
C GLU A 51 -25.11 -4.62 -5.35
N LYS A 52 -24.39 -4.96 -4.28
CA LYS A 52 -23.95 -4.07 -3.20
C LYS A 52 -22.58 -3.43 -3.47
N ALA A 53 -22.19 -3.29 -4.75
CA ALA A 53 -20.90 -2.74 -5.16
C ALA A 53 -21.08 -1.56 -6.12
N LYS A 54 -21.90 -0.58 -5.74
CA LYS A 54 -22.27 0.58 -6.59
C LYS A 54 -21.65 1.92 -6.13
N GLY A 55 -20.71 1.92 -5.18
CA GLY A 55 -20.13 3.15 -4.64
C GLY A 55 -18.72 3.00 -4.07
N PHE A 56 -18.15 4.14 -3.68
CA PHE A 56 -16.83 4.24 -3.04
C PHE A 56 -16.95 5.03 -1.74
N GLU A 57 -16.53 4.44 -0.61
CA GLU A 57 -16.57 5.07 0.71
C GLU A 57 -15.36 5.99 0.93
N ILE A 58 -15.51 7.23 0.47
CA ILE A 58 -14.47 8.26 0.56
C ILE A 58 -14.03 8.48 2.01
N GLY A 59 -14.95 8.43 2.99
CA GLY A 59 -14.61 8.64 4.40
C GLY A 59 -13.59 7.63 4.95
N LYS A 60 -13.72 6.34 4.60
CA LYS A 60 -12.75 5.32 4.99
C LYS A 60 -11.43 5.48 4.25
N PHE A 61 -11.49 5.82 2.96
CA PHE A 61 -10.31 6.06 2.16
C PHE A 61 -9.50 7.26 2.67
N LEU A 62 -10.15 8.36 3.03
CA LEU A 62 -9.46 9.53 3.59
C LEU A 62 -8.97 9.27 5.01
N GLY A 63 -9.74 8.58 5.85
CA GLY A 63 -9.38 8.33 7.24
C GLY A 63 -8.21 7.35 7.43
N VAL A 64 -8.10 6.33 6.57
CA VAL A 64 -7.08 5.27 6.71
C VAL A 64 -6.17 5.17 5.49
N GLY A 65 -6.71 5.37 4.28
CA GLY A 65 -5.98 5.26 3.03
C GLY A 65 -4.93 6.35 2.87
N ILE A 66 -5.28 7.62 3.12
CA ILE A 66 -4.34 8.74 3.05
C ILE A 66 -3.16 8.56 4.04
N PRO A 67 -3.38 8.30 5.35
CA PRO A 67 -2.27 8.04 6.27
C PRO A 67 -1.41 6.83 5.89
N SER A 68 -2.03 5.76 5.42
CA SER A 68 -1.30 4.56 4.98
C SER A 68 -0.44 4.87 3.74
N MET A 69 -0.99 5.60 2.76
CA MET A 69 -0.28 6.04 1.57
C MET A 69 0.91 6.94 1.92
N TYR A 70 0.76 7.81 2.92
CA TYR A 70 1.85 8.64 3.42
C TYR A 70 3.02 7.78 3.95
N VAL A 71 2.75 6.76 4.76
CA VAL A 71 3.78 5.87 5.30
C VAL A 71 4.48 5.08 4.19
N ILE A 72 3.73 4.64 3.18
CA ILE A 72 4.25 3.92 2.01
C ILE A 72 5.17 4.82 1.17
N LEU A 73 4.81 6.09 1.00
CA LEU A 73 5.56 7.04 0.17
C LEU A 73 6.71 7.74 0.93
N ALA A 74 6.69 7.77 2.27
CA ALA A 74 7.71 8.43 3.07
C ALA A 74 9.17 8.05 2.71
N PRO A 75 9.52 6.78 2.45
CA PRO A 75 10.88 6.40 2.07
C PRO A 75 11.28 6.93 0.68
N PHE A 76 10.32 6.99 -0.25
CA PHE A 76 10.53 7.52 -1.60
C PHE A 76 10.68 9.05 -1.57
N LEU A 77 9.84 9.73 -0.77
CA LEU A 77 9.92 11.17 -0.57
C LEU A 77 11.25 11.58 0.08
N TYR A 78 11.75 10.77 1.02
CA TYR A 78 13.06 10.98 1.63
C TYR A 78 14.22 10.78 0.65
N SER A 79 14.19 9.73 -0.18
CA SER A 79 15.29 9.41 -1.10
C SER A 79 15.40 10.35 -2.29
N THR A 80 14.27 10.90 -2.76
CA THR A 80 14.24 11.74 -3.97
C THR A 80 14.46 13.23 -3.69
N GLN A 81 14.52 13.65 -2.42
CA GLN A 81 14.64 15.06 -1.99
C GLN A 81 13.69 16.03 -2.72
N VAL A 82 12.56 15.52 -3.25
CA VAL A 82 11.63 16.28 -4.10
C VAL A 82 11.01 17.47 -3.35
N PHE A 83 10.92 17.38 -2.02
CA PHE A 83 10.53 18.48 -1.17
C PHE A 83 11.73 18.99 -0.38
N SER A 84 12.08 20.27 -0.54
CA SER A 84 13.07 20.95 0.31
C SER A 84 12.63 21.09 1.78
N PHE A 85 11.37 20.75 2.08
CA PHE A 85 10.87 20.64 3.44
C PHE A 85 11.10 19.23 3.99
N TYR A 86 11.84 19.12 5.10
CA TYR A 86 11.86 17.90 5.89
C TYR A 86 10.45 17.65 6.45
N LEU A 87 9.72 16.73 5.83
CA LEU A 87 8.44 16.31 6.39
C LEU A 87 8.67 15.59 7.73
N PRO A 88 7.87 15.90 8.77
CA PRO A 88 8.02 15.27 10.07
C PRO A 88 7.81 13.75 9.96
N PHE A 89 8.53 13.00 10.78
CA PHE A 89 8.52 11.52 10.84
C PHE A 89 9.10 10.76 9.65
N THR A 90 9.50 11.40 8.55
CA THR A 90 10.09 10.69 7.39
C THR A 90 11.37 9.93 7.73
N SER A 91 12.25 10.49 8.56
CA SER A 91 13.50 9.85 9.00
C SER A 91 13.29 8.64 9.93
N LEU A 92 12.24 8.68 10.77
CA LEU A 92 11.84 7.56 11.63
C LEU A 92 11.25 6.42 10.78
N LEU A 93 10.38 6.76 9.82
CA LEU A 93 9.76 5.80 8.91
C LEU A 93 10.78 5.18 7.95
N PHE A 94 11.81 5.93 7.54
CA PHE A 94 12.92 5.40 6.77
C PHE A 94 13.79 4.43 7.57
N ASN A 95 14.08 4.71 8.85
CA ASN A 95 14.83 3.76 9.69
C ASN A 95 14.02 2.49 10.02
N GLN A 96 12.70 2.59 10.10
CA GLN A 96 11.78 1.46 10.34
C GLN A 96 11.21 0.87 9.04
N TYR A 97 11.91 1.09 7.92
CA TYR A 97 11.44 0.78 6.56
C TYR A 97 10.97 -0.67 6.38
N THR A 98 11.60 -1.61 7.07
CA THR A 98 11.37 -3.03 6.81
C THR A 98 10.02 -3.53 7.36
N GLY A 99 9.64 -3.18 8.58
CA GLY A 99 8.40 -3.71 9.19
C GLY A 99 7.16 -2.87 8.89
N GLY A 100 7.23 -1.56 9.17
CA GLY A 100 6.07 -0.68 9.12
C GLY A 100 5.52 -0.53 7.70
N VAL A 101 6.40 -0.24 6.74
CA VAL A 101 6.02 -0.01 5.34
C VAL A 101 5.34 -1.24 4.75
N MET A 102 5.79 -2.46 5.06
CA MET A 102 5.13 -3.68 4.58
C MET A 102 3.68 -3.80 5.07
N ILE A 103 3.43 -3.54 6.35
CA ILE A 103 2.08 -3.62 6.94
C ILE A 103 1.19 -2.54 6.33
N PHE A 104 1.65 -1.29 6.26
CA PHE A 104 0.87 -0.20 5.68
C PHE A 104 0.60 -0.42 4.19
N SER A 105 1.56 -0.94 3.43
CA SER A 105 1.38 -1.37 2.04
C SER A 105 0.28 -2.42 1.92
N PHE A 106 0.27 -3.44 2.78
CA PHE A 106 -0.79 -4.45 2.80
C PHE A 106 -2.15 -3.87 3.16
N VAL A 107 -2.22 -3.07 4.23
CA VAL A 107 -3.46 -2.41 4.68
C VAL A 107 -4.01 -1.51 3.59
N PHE A 108 -3.16 -0.72 2.93
CA PHE A 108 -3.58 0.16 1.84
C PHE A 108 -4.15 -0.63 0.65
N GLY A 109 -3.47 -1.71 0.23
CA GLY A 109 -3.96 -2.59 -0.82
C GLY A 109 -5.32 -3.20 -0.50
N TYR A 110 -5.49 -3.68 0.74
CA TYR A 110 -6.77 -4.20 1.22
C TYR A 110 -7.86 -3.12 1.23
N LEU A 111 -7.53 -1.93 1.74
CA LEU A 111 -8.46 -0.83 1.92
C LEU A 111 -8.98 -0.27 0.58
N ILE A 112 -8.16 -0.23 -0.46
CA ILE A 112 -8.61 0.20 -1.81
C ILE A 112 -9.81 -0.64 -2.27
N ILE A 113 -9.72 -1.96 -2.10
CA ILE A 113 -10.76 -2.90 -2.50
C ILE A 113 -11.93 -2.88 -1.53
N ASP A 114 -11.67 -2.71 -0.22
CA ASP A 114 -12.74 -2.66 0.78
C ASP A 114 -13.55 -1.36 0.76
N CYS A 115 -12.95 -0.23 0.35
CA CYS A 115 -13.67 1.03 0.14
C CYS A 115 -14.72 0.94 -0.96
N ILE A 116 -14.67 -0.08 -1.82
CA ILE A 116 -15.70 -0.36 -2.81
C ILE A 116 -16.91 -0.99 -2.10
N ARG A 117 -17.87 -0.16 -1.71
CA ARG A 117 -19.07 -0.56 -0.96
C ARG A 117 -20.34 0.13 -1.46
N SER A 118 -21.46 -0.57 -1.30
CA SER A 118 -22.82 -0.09 -1.57
C SER A 118 -23.09 1.19 -0.80
N ARG A 119 -23.50 2.22 -1.54
CA ARG A 119 -24.11 3.42 -0.99
C ARG A 119 -25.52 3.07 -0.51
N ASP A 120 -25.64 2.39 0.62
CA ASP A 120 -26.94 2.18 1.27
C ASP A 120 -27.25 3.44 2.10
N ASN A 121 -27.92 4.40 1.46
CA ASN A 121 -28.71 5.49 2.03
C ASN A 121 -28.06 6.40 3.09
N GLU A 122 -27.51 7.54 2.65
CA GLU A 122 -27.48 8.80 3.41
C GLU A 122 -28.89 9.43 3.51
N ASN A 123 -29.91 8.65 3.90
CA ASN A 123 -31.24 9.17 4.22
C ASN A 123 -31.73 8.53 5.52
N ILE A 124 -30.98 8.73 6.61
CA ILE A 124 -31.55 8.79 7.97
C ILE A 124 -30.75 9.83 8.76
N LEU A 125 -30.98 11.12 8.45
CA LEU A 125 -31.32 12.21 9.37
C LEU A 125 -31.30 13.55 8.63
#